data_AF-A0A9Q4XWX0-F1
#
_entry.id   AF-A0A9Q4XWX0-F1
#
_cell.length_a   1.000
_cell.length_b   1.000
_cell.length_c   1.000
_cell.angle_alpha   90.00
_cell.angle_beta   90.00
_cell.angle_gamma   90.00
#
_symmetry.space_group_name_H-M   'P 1'
#
loop_
_entity.id
_entity.type
_entity.pdbx_description
1 polymer ?
#
loop_
_entity_poly.entity_id
_entity_poly.type
_entity_poly.pdbx_seq_one_letter_code
_entity_poly.pdbx_strand_id
1 'polypeptide(L)'
;MYIFFVSVQISNKGVAFPTLLNSSHSYPPFCFLFPDVIEIDNVKGLKKDVDRLDNSKIIHNEIAINKDTGKPIMDLDLAEAYNKAIQKNLPEGIKSITNPFKTETINLNNAGNAQKNNIINDSTDEVYKNSGVSDLLFANKKSSSEALKLSVLADTQILFSTILPLFVNYINYELKEVNPQFVWKVKMLNTSYFNTDDK
;
A
#
# COMPACT_ATOMS: atom_id res chain seq x y z
N MET A 1 -13.99 25.95 -37.51
CA MET A 1 -13.12 25.69 -36.34
C MET A 1 -13.77 24.55 -35.56
N TYR A 2 -13.25 23.33 -35.74
CA TYR A 2 -13.82 22.11 -35.15
C TYR A 2 -13.49 22.08 -33.65
N ILE A 3 -14.52 22.11 -32.81
CA ILE A 3 -14.40 21.90 -31.37
C ILE A 3 -14.31 20.39 -31.17
N PHE A 4 -13.14 19.91 -30.77
CA PHE A 4 -12.87 18.50 -30.50
C PHE A 4 -13.75 17.99 -29.36
N PHE A 5 -14.27 16.77 -29.54
CA PHE A 5 -15.22 16.08 -28.67
C PHE A 5 -14.60 15.68 -27.33
N VAL A 6 -15.30 15.90 -26.21
CA VAL A 6 -14.82 15.68 -24.82
C VAL A 6 -15.33 14.36 -24.22
N SER A 7 -15.91 13.48 -25.02
CA SER A 7 -16.24 12.11 -24.59
C SER A 7 -16.04 11.16 -25.76
N VAL A 8 -15.26 10.11 -25.55
CA VAL A 8 -15.00 9.09 -26.59
C VAL A 8 -16.01 7.97 -26.38
N GLN A 9 -16.89 7.76 -27.35
CA GLN A 9 -17.76 6.60 -27.36
C GLN A 9 -16.90 5.35 -27.66
N ILE A 10 -16.77 4.45 -26.68
CA ILE A 10 -15.98 3.21 -26.80
C ILE A 10 -16.84 2.07 -27.37
N SER A 11 -18.17 2.13 -27.16
CA SER A 11 -19.11 1.11 -27.62
C SER A 11 -20.52 1.69 -27.74
N ASN A 12 -21.46 0.94 -28.32
CA ASN A 12 -22.86 1.33 -28.49
C ASN A 12 -23.60 1.60 -27.16
N LYS A 13 -22.98 1.25 -26.01
CA LYS A 13 -23.48 1.53 -24.65
C LYS A 13 -22.39 2.07 -23.69
N GLY A 14 -21.24 2.51 -24.22
CA GLY A 14 -20.08 2.85 -23.40
C GLY A 14 -19.44 4.15 -23.81
N VAL A 15 -19.30 5.07 -22.85
CA VAL A 15 -18.68 6.39 -23.04
C VAL A 15 -17.53 6.53 -22.06
N ALA A 16 -16.36 6.98 -22.54
CA ALA A 16 -15.24 7.38 -21.71
C ALA A 16 -15.10 8.90 -21.62
N PHE A 17 -14.74 9.33 -20.42
CA PHE A 17 -14.40 10.71 -20.11
C PHE A 17 -12.88 10.86 -20.06
N PRO A 18 -12.25 11.45 -21.08
CA PRO A 18 -10.84 11.82 -20.99
C PRO A 18 -10.67 12.92 -19.94
N THR A 19 -9.71 12.73 -19.03
CA THR A 19 -9.30 13.70 -18.01
C THR A 19 -8.71 14.98 -18.62
N LEU A 20 -8.17 14.88 -19.83
CA LEU A 20 -7.65 15.99 -20.63
C LEU A 20 -8.63 16.29 -21.78
N LEU A 21 -9.18 17.50 -21.79
CA LEU A 21 -10.17 17.94 -22.79
C LEU A 21 -9.65 17.97 -24.25
N ASN A 22 -8.33 17.92 -24.46
CA ASN A 22 -7.69 18.18 -25.75
C ASN A 22 -6.89 17.00 -26.32
N SER A 23 -6.98 15.79 -25.76
CA SER A 23 -6.22 14.63 -26.26
C SER A 23 -7.09 13.42 -26.57
N SER A 24 -6.79 12.73 -27.67
CA SER A 24 -7.45 11.48 -28.09
C SER A 24 -7.16 10.31 -27.15
N HIS A 25 -6.13 10.46 -26.31
CA HIS A 25 -5.74 9.51 -25.27
C HIS A 25 -5.55 10.31 -23.98
N SER A 26 -6.18 9.87 -22.90
CA SER A 26 -6.03 10.50 -21.59
C SER A 26 -5.62 9.45 -20.55
N TYR A 27 -4.74 9.85 -19.65
CA TYR A 27 -4.35 9.03 -18.51
C TYR A 27 -5.28 9.34 -17.33
N PRO A 28 -5.57 8.33 -16.48
CA PRO A 28 -6.30 8.57 -15.23
C PRO A 28 -5.61 9.65 -14.39
N PRO A 29 -6.37 10.49 -13.65
CA PRO A 29 -5.81 11.58 -12.85
C PRO A 29 -4.78 11.09 -11.82
N PHE A 30 -4.93 9.84 -11.34
CA PHE A 30 -4.06 9.23 -10.33
C PHE A 30 -3.00 8.28 -10.92
N CYS A 31 -2.77 8.30 -12.24
CA CYS A 31 -1.79 7.43 -12.89
C CYS A 31 -0.37 7.62 -12.34
N PHE A 32 -0.05 8.79 -11.81
CA PHE A 32 1.26 9.08 -11.23
C PHE A 32 1.51 8.36 -9.90
N LEU A 33 0.48 7.81 -9.23
CA LEU A 33 0.62 7.06 -7.97
C LEU A 33 0.99 5.60 -8.16
N PHE A 34 0.95 5.07 -9.39
CA PHE A 34 1.24 3.65 -9.62
C PHE A 34 2.63 3.22 -9.15
N PRO A 35 3.73 3.98 -9.40
CA PRO A 35 5.05 3.64 -8.89
C PRO A 35 5.05 3.53 -7.36
N ASP A 36 4.45 4.50 -6.67
CA ASP A 36 4.43 4.55 -5.21
C ASP A 36 3.65 3.37 -4.60
N VAL A 37 2.55 2.96 -5.24
CA VAL A 37 1.77 1.78 -4.82
C VAL A 37 2.58 0.48 -5.00
N ILE A 38 3.34 0.37 -6.09
CA ILE A 38 4.22 -0.78 -6.34
C ILE A 38 5.33 -0.82 -5.27
N GLU A 39 5.89 0.33 -4.91
CA GLU A 39 6.89 0.43 -3.86
C GLU A 39 6.36 -0.06 -2.50
N ILE A 40 5.15 0.32 -2.12
CA ILE A 40 4.51 -0.21 -0.90
C ILE A 40 4.44 -1.75 -0.93
N ASP A 41 4.08 -2.35 -2.05
CA ASP A 41 3.98 -3.80 -2.15
C ASP A 41 5.34 -4.48 -2.01
N ASN A 42 6.37 -3.91 -2.63
CA ASN A 42 7.75 -4.38 -2.48
C ASN A 42 8.23 -4.29 -1.02
N VAL A 43 7.96 -3.18 -0.34
CA VAL A 43 8.30 -3.00 1.09
C VAL A 43 7.56 -4.01 1.96
N LYS A 44 6.29 -4.30 1.67
CA LYS A 44 5.52 -5.35 2.36
C LYS A 44 6.11 -6.73 2.12
N GLY A 45 6.59 -7.03 0.91
CA GLY A 45 7.30 -8.27 0.58
C GLY A 45 8.59 -8.41 1.38
N LEU A 46 9.44 -7.39 1.37
CA LEU A 46 10.67 -7.35 2.15
C LEU A 46 10.43 -7.53 3.64
N LYS A 47 9.37 -6.93 4.20
CA LYS A 47 9.00 -7.15 5.60
C LYS A 47 8.67 -8.61 5.88
N LYS A 48 7.90 -9.28 5.02
CA LYS A 48 7.58 -10.71 5.20
C LYS A 48 8.83 -11.58 5.16
N ASP A 49 9.76 -11.29 4.26
CA ASP A 49 11.03 -12.02 4.16
C ASP A 49 11.92 -11.80 5.39
N VAL A 50 11.99 -10.57 5.87
CA VAL A 50 12.71 -10.22 7.11
C VAL A 50 12.06 -10.88 8.33
N ASP A 51 10.72 -10.88 8.44
CA ASP A 51 10.00 -11.55 9.52
C ASP A 51 10.24 -13.07 9.48
N ARG A 52 10.35 -13.66 8.28
CA ARG A 52 10.73 -15.07 8.10
C ARG A 52 12.18 -15.34 8.54
N LEU A 53 13.11 -14.44 8.24
CA LEU A 53 14.50 -14.53 8.67
C LEU A 53 14.66 -14.37 10.18
N ASP A 54 13.96 -13.41 10.79
CA ASP A 54 13.97 -13.21 12.26
C ASP A 54 13.41 -14.41 13.02
N ASN A 55 12.40 -15.09 12.46
CA ASN A 55 11.86 -16.33 13.00
C ASN A 55 12.77 -17.54 12.75
N SER A 56 13.80 -17.40 11.89
CA SER A 56 14.77 -18.45 11.63
C SER A 56 15.89 -18.41 12.67
N LYS A 57 16.00 -19.46 13.48
CA LYS A 57 17.01 -19.59 14.53
C LYS A 57 17.85 -20.84 14.31
N ILE A 58 19.10 -20.82 14.75
CA ILE A 58 19.91 -22.02 14.83
C ILE A 58 19.95 -22.45 16.30
N ILE A 59 19.45 -23.64 16.58
CA ILE A 59 19.53 -24.26 17.90
C ILE A 59 20.68 -25.24 17.87
N HIS A 60 21.57 -25.13 18.84
CA HIS A 60 22.73 -26.00 18.94
C HIS A 60 22.62 -26.87 20.18
N ASN A 61 22.78 -28.19 20.04
CA ASN A 61 22.78 -29.11 21.17
C ASN A 61 24.21 -29.46 21.58
N GLU A 62 24.57 -29.15 22.82
CA GLU A 62 25.84 -29.49 23.44
C GLU A 62 25.86 -30.97 23.85
N ILE A 63 26.84 -31.74 23.36
CA ILE A 63 27.10 -33.08 23.86
C ILE A 63 28.09 -32.98 25.02
N ALA A 64 27.67 -33.38 26.22
CA ALA A 64 28.53 -33.38 27.39
C ALA A 64 29.72 -34.33 27.19
N ILE A 65 30.93 -33.83 27.49
CA ILE A 65 32.19 -34.57 27.41
C ILE A 65 32.60 -34.99 28.82
N ASN A 66 33.10 -36.21 28.98
CA ASN A 66 33.55 -36.70 30.28
C ASN A 66 34.92 -36.07 30.63
N LYS A 67 34.99 -35.38 31.77
CA LYS A 67 36.16 -34.54 32.16
C LYS A 67 37.45 -35.34 32.35
N ASP A 68 37.36 -36.64 32.63
CA ASP A 68 38.51 -37.49 32.94
C ASP A 68 39.08 -38.24 31.74
N THR A 69 38.28 -38.45 30.68
CA THR A 69 38.67 -39.27 29.52
C THR A 69 38.65 -38.52 28.19
N GLY A 70 38.11 -37.29 28.17
CA GLY A 70 38.02 -36.47 26.96
C GLY A 70 37.11 -37.07 25.87
N LYS A 71 36.33 -38.12 26.20
CA LYS A 71 35.43 -38.80 25.27
C LYS A 71 33.99 -38.29 25.44
N PRO A 72 33.21 -38.19 24.34
CA PRO A 72 31.78 -37.90 24.42
C PRO A 72 31.06 -38.93 25.29
N ILE A 73 30.15 -38.47 26.15
CA ILE A 73 29.36 -39.36 27.03
C ILE A 73 28.25 -40.08 26.26
N MET A 74 27.87 -39.52 25.10
CA MET A 74 26.79 -40.03 24.25
C MET A 74 27.37 -40.67 22.99
N ASP A 75 26.83 -41.84 22.62
CA ASP A 75 27.12 -42.49 21.35
C ASP A 75 26.55 -41.70 20.17
N LEU A 76 27.20 -41.78 19.01
CA LEU A 76 26.91 -40.96 17.84
C LEU A 76 25.50 -41.25 17.29
N ASP A 77 25.07 -42.51 17.31
CA ASP A 77 23.73 -42.94 16.91
C ASP A 77 22.64 -42.36 17.83
N LEU A 78 22.92 -42.26 19.13
CA LEU A 78 21.99 -41.70 20.10
C LEU A 78 21.89 -40.18 19.96
N ALA A 79 23.02 -39.50 19.72
CA ALA A 79 23.07 -38.07 19.46
C ALA A 79 22.33 -37.69 18.18
N GLU A 80 22.45 -38.50 17.12
CA GLU A 80 21.71 -38.30 15.87
C GLU A 80 20.20 -38.49 16.06
N ALA A 81 19.79 -39.50 16.83
CA ALA A 81 18.39 -39.74 17.16
C ALA A 81 17.77 -38.56 17.94
N TYR A 82 18.49 -38.01 18.92
CA TYR A 82 18.04 -36.82 19.66
C TYR A 82 18.01 -35.58 18.76
N ASN A 83 19.01 -35.35 17.90
CA ASN A 83 19.01 -34.21 16.99
C ASN A 83 17.86 -34.29 15.97
N LYS A 84 17.56 -35.48 15.45
CA LYS A 84 16.39 -35.72 14.57
C LYS A 84 15.07 -35.51 15.30
N ALA A 85 14.95 -35.96 16.54
CA ALA A 85 13.76 -35.75 17.36
C ALA A 85 13.54 -34.26 17.67
N ILE A 86 14.60 -33.51 17.95
CA ILE A 86 14.55 -32.06 18.16
C ILE A 86 14.17 -31.36 16.85
N GLN A 87 14.81 -31.71 15.73
CA GLN A 87 14.51 -31.13 14.43
C GLN A 87 13.07 -31.39 13.96
N LYS A 88 12.44 -32.50 14.37
CA LYS A 88 11.03 -32.80 14.08
C LYS A 88 10.04 -31.98 14.89
N ASN A 89 10.41 -31.52 16.08
CA ASN A 89 9.57 -30.72 16.96
C ASN A 89 9.80 -29.21 16.80
N LEU A 90 10.73 -28.81 15.95
CA LEU A 90 11.06 -27.41 15.74
C LEU A 90 10.15 -26.74 14.69
N PRO A 91 9.71 -25.49 14.93
CA PRO A 91 9.00 -24.68 13.96
C PRO A 91 9.79 -24.49 12.66
N GLU A 92 9.07 -24.25 11.57
CA GLU A 92 9.65 -23.94 10.26
C GLU A 92 10.59 -22.72 10.35
N GLY A 93 11.82 -22.84 9.82
CA GLY A 93 12.87 -21.82 9.92
C GLY A 93 13.91 -22.06 11.02
N ILE A 94 13.64 -22.95 11.99
CA ILE A 94 14.61 -23.26 13.05
C ILE A 94 15.39 -24.54 12.71
N LYS A 95 16.73 -24.46 12.66
CA LYS A 95 17.60 -25.60 12.38
C LYS A 95 18.40 -26.02 13.60
N SER A 96 18.33 -27.30 13.93
CA SER A 96 19.13 -27.92 15.00
C SER A 96 20.45 -28.45 14.45
N ILE A 97 21.58 -28.03 15.04
CA ILE A 97 22.94 -28.55 14.79
C ILE A 97 23.44 -29.18 16.08
N THR A 98 24.27 -30.22 15.99
CA THR A 98 24.83 -30.92 17.16
C THR A 98 26.34 -31.03 16.98
N ASN A 99 27.12 -30.62 17.99
CA ASN A 99 28.58 -30.55 17.98
C ASN A 99 29.08 -30.65 19.44
N PRO A 100 30.13 -31.43 19.72
CA PRO A 100 30.76 -31.52 21.06
C PRO A 100 31.35 -30.22 21.62
N PHE A 101 31.48 -29.14 20.82
CA PHE A 101 31.96 -27.86 21.34
C PHE A 101 30.83 -27.01 21.94
N LYS A 102 31.13 -26.31 23.05
CA LYS A 102 30.25 -25.30 23.64
C LYS A 102 30.05 -24.17 22.62
N THR A 103 28.84 -23.98 22.14
CA THR A 103 28.54 -22.87 21.21
C THR A 103 27.17 -22.30 21.50
N GLU A 104 27.13 -20.97 21.53
CA GLU A 104 25.98 -20.15 21.89
C GLU A 104 24.93 -20.10 20.76
N THR A 105 23.68 -19.82 21.13
CA THR A 105 22.59 -19.60 20.19
C THR A 105 22.90 -18.39 19.32
N ILE A 106 23.18 -18.61 18.03
CA ILE A 106 23.32 -17.51 17.07
C ILE A 106 21.92 -17.07 16.68
N ASN A 107 21.43 -16.02 17.34
CA ASN A 107 20.24 -15.33 16.89
C ASN A 107 20.61 -14.51 15.65
N LEU A 108 20.00 -14.78 14.49
CA LEU A 108 20.07 -13.92 13.31
C LEU A 108 19.27 -12.61 13.48
N ASN A 109 19.00 -12.19 14.71
CA ASN A 109 18.25 -10.98 15.01
C ASN A 109 18.99 -9.79 14.41
N ASN A 110 18.49 -9.26 13.29
CA ASN A 110 18.88 -7.93 12.85
C ASN A 110 18.32 -6.94 13.88
N ALA A 111 19.21 -6.21 14.55
CA ALA A 111 18.84 -5.12 15.44
C ALA A 111 17.91 -4.13 14.71
N GLY A 112 16.65 -4.00 15.15
CA GLY A 112 15.76 -2.92 14.68
C GLY A 112 14.30 -3.25 14.40
N ASN A 113 13.61 -4.04 15.24
CA ASN A 113 12.17 -4.28 15.07
C ASN A 113 11.30 -3.00 15.07
N ALA A 114 11.79 -1.90 15.66
CA ALA A 114 11.10 -0.61 15.65
C ALA A 114 11.18 0.12 14.29
N GLN A 115 12.26 -0.06 13.52
CA GLN A 115 12.41 0.60 12.21
C GLN A 115 11.50 -0.03 11.14
N LYS A 116 11.17 -1.32 11.27
CA LYS A 116 10.40 -2.09 10.28
C LYS A 116 8.95 -1.62 10.10
N ASN A 117 8.27 -1.27 11.20
CA ASN A 117 6.89 -0.75 11.14
C ASN A 117 6.86 0.71 10.69
N ASN A 118 7.91 1.48 11.01
CA ASN A 118 8.00 2.86 10.57
C ASN A 118 8.11 2.95 9.05
N ILE A 119 8.95 2.12 8.40
CA ILE A 119 9.14 2.16 6.95
C ILE A 119 7.81 1.97 6.17
N ILE A 120 6.95 1.03 6.57
CA ILE A 120 5.66 0.84 5.89
C ILE A 120 4.72 2.02 6.10
N ASN A 121 4.67 2.55 7.34
CA ASN A 121 3.84 3.70 7.64
C ASN A 121 4.35 4.95 6.91
N ASP A 122 5.67 5.12 6.82
CA ASP A 122 6.32 6.22 6.13
C ASP A 122 6.08 6.13 4.61
N SER A 123 6.22 4.95 4.00
CA SER A 123 5.87 4.73 2.59
C SER A 123 4.37 4.97 2.33
N THR A 124 3.51 4.60 3.26
CA THR A 124 2.06 4.85 3.14
C THR A 124 1.75 6.33 3.25
N ASP A 125 2.36 7.03 4.20
CA ASP A 125 2.25 8.49 4.38
C ASP A 125 2.77 9.22 3.13
N GLU A 126 3.83 8.73 2.48
CA GLU A 126 4.37 9.27 1.23
C GLU A 126 3.39 9.16 0.05
N VAL A 127 2.68 8.03 -0.09
CA VAL A 127 1.66 7.88 -1.14
C VAL A 127 0.49 8.84 -0.94
N TYR A 128 0.06 9.05 0.30
CA TYR A 128 -1.01 10.00 0.58
C TYR A 128 -0.57 11.45 0.31
N LYS A 129 0.67 11.82 0.68
CA LYS A 129 1.25 13.12 0.34
C LYS A 129 1.34 13.33 -1.17
N ASN A 130 1.83 12.33 -1.90
CA ASN A 130 1.94 12.40 -3.36
C ASN A 130 0.55 12.49 -4.01
N SER A 131 -0.46 11.82 -3.45
CA SER A 131 -1.84 11.85 -3.96
C SER A 131 -2.52 13.21 -3.84
N GLY A 132 -1.90 14.17 -3.15
CA GLY A 132 -2.43 15.51 -2.94
C GLY A 132 -3.51 15.58 -1.87
N VAL A 133 -3.75 14.50 -1.13
CA VAL A 133 -4.69 14.52 -0.01
C VAL A 133 -3.98 15.04 1.24
N SER A 134 -4.69 15.82 2.05
CA SER A 134 -4.12 16.36 3.28
C SER A 134 -3.79 15.25 4.28
N ASP A 135 -2.57 15.30 4.83
CA ASP A 135 -2.14 14.50 5.99
C ASP A 135 -3.12 14.63 7.17
N LEU A 136 -3.88 15.71 7.27
CA LEU A 136 -4.86 15.92 8.33
C LEU A 136 -6.07 14.99 8.24
N LEU A 137 -6.45 14.59 7.02
CA LEU A 137 -7.55 13.66 6.78
C LEU A 137 -7.15 12.21 7.09
N PHE A 138 -5.89 11.85 6.87
CA PHE A 138 -5.43 10.46 6.95
C PHE A 138 -4.51 10.13 8.13
N ALA A 139 -3.69 11.07 8.58
CA ALA A 139 -2.60 10.79 9.51
C ALA A 139 -2.79 11.34 10.92
N ASN A 140 -3.90 12.05 11.24
CA ASN A 140 -4.37 12.51 12.57
C ASN A 140 -3.29 12.82 13.65
N LYS A 141 -2.09 13.25 13.25
CA LYS A 141 -0.93 13.41 14.16
C LYS A 141 -0.95 14.77 14.87
N LYS A 142 -1.88 15.68 14.50
CA LYS A 142 -2.21 16.98 15.14
C LYS A 142 -3.27 17.73 14.28
N SER A 143 -4.52 17.26 14.24
CA SER A 143 -5.56 17.95 13.45
C SER A 143 -6.26 19.06 14.24
N SER A 144 -6.23 20.30 13.73
CA SER A 144 -7.20 21.32 14.14
C SER A 144 -8.50 21.10 13.35
N SER A 145 -9.65 21.19 14.02
CA SER A 145 -10.98 21.03 13.40
C SER A 145 -11.17 21.95 12.18
N GLU A 146 -10.58 23.14 12.24
CA GLU A 146 -10.63 24.12 11.14
C GLU A 146 -9.83 23.68 9.91
N ALA A 147 -8.63 23.12 10.10
CA ALA A 147 -7.82 22.65 8.98
C ALA A 147 -8.42 21.39 8.32
N LEU A 148 -9.19 20.60 9.07
CA LEU A 148 -9.96 19.48 8.52
C LEU A 148 -11.08 19.98 7.60
N LYS A 149 -11.83 21.02 8.00
CA LYS A 149 -12.86 21.64 7.15
C LYS A 149 -12.28 22.21 5.86
N LEU A 150 -11.16 22.91 5.95
CA LEU A 150 -10.47 23.45 4.77
C LEU A 150 -10.00 22.35 3.82
N SER A 151 -9.53 21.21 4.36
CA SER A 151 -9.16 20.06 3.52
C SER A 151 -10.37 19.47 2.78
N VAL A 152 -11.51 19.32 3.45
CA VAL A 152 -12.74 18.83 2.82
C VAL A 152 -13.19 19.79 1.70
N LEU A 153 -13.07 21.10 1.92
CA LEU A 153 -13.35 22.09 0.88
C LEU A 153 -12.40 21.96 -0.31
N ALA A 154 -11.10 21.77 -0.07
CA ALA A 154 -10.11 21.56 -1.14
C ALA A 154 -10.43 20.30 -1.98
N ASP A 155 -10.75 19.18 -1.34
CA ASP A 155 -11.10 17.94 -2.03
C ASP A 155 -12.40 18.09 -2.85
N THR A 156 -13.42 18.75 -2.27
CA THR A 156 -14.67 19.02 -3.00
C THR A 156 -14.46 19.97 -4.19
N GLN A 157 -13.48 20.88 -4.12
CA GLN A 157 -13.14 21.75 -5.24
C GLN A 157 -12.53 20.97 -6.42
N ILE A 158 -11.74 19.92 -6.18
CA ILE A 158 -11.23 19.03 -7.24
C ILE A 158 -12.40 18.33 -7.95
N LEU A 159 -13.37 17.82 -7.18
CA LEU A 159 -14.59 17.22 -7.73
C LEU A 159 -15.38 18.22 -8.61
N PHE A 160 -15.59 19.44 -8.13
CA PHE A 160 -16.34 20.47 -8.86
C PHE A 160 -15.62 21.01 -10.09
N SER A 161 -14.29 21.07 -10.07
CA SER A 161 -13.48 21.61 -11.17
C SER A 161 -13.18 20.58 -12.25
N THR A 162 -13.05 19.30 -11.89
CA THR A 162 -12.55 18.28 -12.81
C THR A 162 -13.64 17.31 -13.22
N ILE A 163 -14.39 16.75 -12.26
CA ILE A 163 -15.31 15.65 -12.53
C ILE A 163 -16.68 16.17 -12.96
N LEU A 164 -17.24 17.12 -12.23
CA LEU A 164 -18.58 17.65 -12.51
C LEU A 164 -18.72 18.25 -13.93
N PRO A 165 -17.72 19.00 -14.46
CA PRO A 165 -17.81 19.54 -15.81
C PRO A 165 -17.83 18.45 -16.90
N LEU A 166 -17.15 17.31 -16.68
CA LEU A 166 -17.16 16.19 -17.63
C LEU A 166 -18.58 15.64 -17.80
N PHE A 167 -19.29 15.40 -16.70
CA PHE A 167 -20.67 14.95 -16.74
C PHE A 167 -21.61 15.99 -17.34
N VAL A 168 -21.48 17.26 -16.95
CA VAL A 168 -22.32 18.34 -17.47
C VAL A 168 -22.12 18.54 -18.97
N ASN A 169 -20.88 18.46 -19.46
CA ASN A 169 -20.56 18.55 -20.88
C ASN A 169 -21.16 17.39 -21.67
N TYR A 170 -21.10 16.17 -21.13
CA TYR A 170 -21.72 15.01 -21.77
C TYR A 170 -23.24 15.09 -21.80
N ILE A 171 -23.90 15.46 -20.70
CA ILE A 171 -25.35 15.64 -20.69
C ILE A 171 -25.77 16.72 -21.70
N ASN A 172 -25.03 17.84 -21.76
CA ASN A 172 -25.30 18.89 -22.74
C ASN A 172 -25.02 18.45 -24.18
N TYR A 173 -24.08 17.54 -24.39
CA TYR A 173 -23.82 16.92 -25.70
C TYR A 173 -25.03 16.08 -26.14
N GLU A 174 -25.47 15.15 -25.30
CA GLU A 174 -26.63 14.28 -25.57
C GLU A 174 -27.91 15.10 -25.81
N LEU A 175 -28.15 16.14 -25.00
CA LEU A 175 -29.30 17.02 -25.17
C LEU A 175 -29.29 17.76 -26.51
N LYS A 176 -28.11 18.14 -27.00
CA LYS A 176 -27.96 18.80 -28.30
C LYS A 176 -28.24 17.84 -29.46
N GLU A 177 -27.89 16.56 -29.33
CA GLU A 177 -28.21 15.54 -30.33
C GLU A 177 -29.72 15.25 -30.39
N VAL A 178 -30.41 15.23 -29.25
CA VAL A 178 -31.85 14.93 -29.17
C VAL A 178 -32.71 16.06 -29.72
N ASN A 179 -32.38 17.33 -29.44
CA ASN A 179 -33.17 18.46 -29.91
C ASN A 179 -32.29 19.61 -30.44
N PRO A 180 -31.87 19.56 -31.72
CA PRO A 180 -31.01 20.58 -32.30
C PRO A 180 -31.71 21.94 -32.49
N GLN A 181 -33.03 22.01 -32.35
CA GLN A 181 -33.83 23.22 -32.57
C GLN A 181 -34.01 24.07 -31.30
N PHE A 182 -33.93 23.46 -30.10
CA PHE A 182 -34.10 24.17 -28.83
C PHE A 182 -32.83 24.07 -27.96
N VAL A 183 -32.24 25.22 -27.61
CA VAL A 183 -30.99 25.29 -26.86
C VAL A 183 -31.27 25.20 -25.35
N TRP A 184 -31.52 24.00 -24.86
CA TRP A 184 -31.54 23.73 -23.42
C TRP A 184 -30.12 23.43 -22.93
N LYS A 185 -29.72 24.07 -21.83
CA LYS A 185 -28.42 23.83 -21.19
C LYS A 185 -28.61 23.45 -19.73
N VAL A 186 -28.08 22.29 -19.35
CA VAL A 186 -27.98 21.84 -17.97
C VAL A 186 -26.71 22.41 -17.35
N LYS A 187 -26.85 22.96 -16.14
CA LYS A 187 -25.74 23.37 -15.28
C LYS A 187 -25.95 22.74 -13.91
N MET A 188 -24.96 21.98 -13.45
CA MET A 188 -24.93 21.51 -12.07
C MET A 188 -24.37 22.61 -11.17
N LEU A 189 -24.93 22.73 -9.96
CA LEU A 189 -24.45 23.65 -8.94
C LEU A 189 -23.27 23.01 -8.20
N ASN A 190 -22.24 23.80 -7.92
CA ASN A 190 -21.07 23.36 -7.13
C ASN A 190 -21.41 23.41 -5.63
N THR A 191 -22.31 22.53 -5.20
CA THR A 191 -22.77 22.47 -3.80
C THR A 191 -22.49 21.08 -3.24
N SER A 192 -21.82 21.03 -2.08
CA SER A 192 -21.67 19.82 -1.28
C SER A 192 -22.47 19.99 0.01
N TYR A 193 -22.81 18.88 0.67
CA TYR A 193 -23.48 18.89 1.98
C TYR A 193 -22.78 19.84 2.97
N PHE A 194 -21.44 19.79 2.99
CA PHE A 194 -20.60 20.63 3.86
C PHE A 194 -20.60 22.13 3.52
N ASN A 195 -21.07 22.53 2.34
CA ASN A 195 -21.08 23.92 1.86
C ASN A 195 -22.50 24.52 1.83
N THR A 196 -23.49 23.84 2.42
CA THR A 196 -24.91 24.26 2.35
C THR A 196 -25.28 25.22 3.48
N ASP A 197 -24.60 25.12 4.64
CA ASP A 197 -24.93 25.88 5.85
C ASP A 197 -24.09 27.16 6.05
N ASP A 198 -23.02 27.35 5.26
CA ASP A 198 -22.13 28.53 5.34
C ASP A 198 -22.57 29.69 4.40
N LYS A 199 -23.86 29.72 4.02
CA LYS A 199 -24.44 30.78 3.16
C LYS A 199 -25.26 31.81 3.93
#